data_AF-A0A4C1XXW3-F1
#
_entry.id   AF-A0A4C1XXW3-F1
#
_cell.length_a   1.000
_cell.length_b   1.000
_cell.length_c   1.000
_cell.angle_alpha   90.00
_cell.angle_beta   90.00
_cell.angle_gamma   90.00
#
_symmetry.space_group_name_H-M   'P 1'
#
loop_
_entity.id
_entity.type
_entity.pdbx_description
1 polymer ?
#
loop_
_entity_poly.entity_id
_entity_poly.type
_entity_poly.pdbx_seq_one_letter_code
_entity_poly.pdbx_strand_id
1 'polypeptide(L)'
;MKNKEKRINSLVEGPIELTGIVRLTESRQPMMPKNNPAKSQWLYRDLDQMSQVIGCAPVWIDARGIDDPPEGWPLPNQTRITLRNEHLSYLITWFSLSGFTAYMWHRYFIRKLPLI
;
A
#
# COMPACT_ATOMS: atom_id res chain seq x y z
N MET A 1 1.21 1.37 -19.86
CA MET A 1 1.65 -0.06 -19.79
C MET A 1 2.79 -0.29 -20.77
N LYS A 2 3.68 -1.26 -20.54
CA LYS A 2 4.73 -1.61 -21.52
C LYS A 2 4.10 -2.35 -22.70
N ASN A 3 4.58 -2.10 -23.93
CA ASN A 3 4.07 -2.76 -25.15
C ASN A 3 4.28 -4.28 -25.11
N LYS A 4 3.32 -5.04 -25.65
CA LYS A 4 3.35 -6.51 -25.73
C LYS A 4 4.63 -7.05 -26.40
N GLU A 5 5.10 -6.36 -27.43
CA GLU A 5 6.30 -6.71 -28.19
C GLU A 5 7.58 -6.78 -27.34
N LYS A 6 7.63 -6.02 -26.23
CA LYS A 6 8.80 -5.97 -25.35
C LYS A 6 8.80 -7.03 -24.25
N ARG A 7 7.79 -7.91 -24.22
CA ARG A 7 7.59 -8.89 -23.12
C ARG A 7 7.37 -10.33 -23.59
N ILE A 8 7.87 -10.69 -24.77
CA ILE A 8 7.68 -11.99 -25.43
C ILE A 8 7.96 -13.17 -24.48
N ASN A 9 9.05 -13.11 -23.71
CA ASN A 9 9.45 -14.15 -22.76
C ASN A 9 8.44 -14.41 -21.62
N SER A 10 7.52 -13.48 -21.38
CA SER A 10 6.48 -13.58 -20.35
C SER A 10 5.10 -14.00 -20.87
N LEU A 11 4.96 -14.20 -22.19
CA LEU A 11 3.72 -14.72 -22.76
C LEU A 11 3.72 -16.25 -22.67
N VAL A 12 2.91 -16.77 -21.75
CA VAL A 12 2.63 -18.21 -21.64
C VAL A 12 1.36 -18.50 -22.45
N GLU A 13 1.40 -19.57 -23.25
CA GLU A 13 0.25 -20.07 -24.01
C GLU A 13 -0.39 -21.27 -23.30
N GLY A 14 -1.72 -21.37 -23.36
CA GLY A 14 -2.49 -22.45 -22.74
C GLY A 14 -3.15 -22.08 -21.41
N PRO A 15 -3.91 -23.02 -20.82
CA PRO A 15 -4.57 -22.81 -19.53
C PRO A 15 -3.54 -22.71 -18.40
N ILE A 16 -3.68 -21.70 -17.54
CA ILE A 16 -2.84 -21.50 -16.36
C ILE A 16 -3.69 -21.44 -15.10
N GLU A 17 -3.18 -22.01 -14.01
CA GLU A 17 -3.78 -21.88 -12.68
C GLU A 17 -3.11 -20.71 -11.94
N LEU A 18 -3.91 -19.78 -11.42
CA LEU A 18 -3.42 -18.61 -10.68
C LEU A 18 -4.09 -18.55 -9.32
N THR A 19 -3.28 -18.54 -8.26
CA THR A 19 -3.73 -18.28 -6.89
C THR A 19 -3.36 -16.85 -6.52
N GLY A 20 -4.31 -16.07 -6.00
CA GLY A 20 -4.06 -14.68 -5.64
C GLY A 20 -5.20 -14.04 -4.86
N ILE A 21 -5.03 -12.76 -4.54
CA ILE A 21 -6.05 -11.97 -3.84
C ILE A 21 -6.86 -11.20 -4.88
N VAL A 22 -8.18 -11.43 -4.89
CA VAL A 22 -9.10 -10.64 -5.72
C VAL A 22 -9.27 -9.26 -5.11
N ARG A 23 -9.08 -8.22 -5.93
CA ARG A 23 -9.32 -6.83 -5.54
C ARG A 23 -10.60 -6.35 -6.20
N LEU A 24 -11.52 -5.85 -5.38
CA LEU A 24 -12.77 -5.29 -5.85
C LEU A 24 -12.57 -3.87 -6.37
N THR A 25 -13.55 -3.39 -7.15
CA THR A 25 -13.59 -2.01 -7.60
C THR A 25 -13.73 -1.06 -6.41
N GLU A 26 -13.05 0.08 -6.49
CA GLU A 26 -13.08 1.11 -5.46
C GLU A 26 -14.11 2.18 -5.80
N SER A 27 -14.87 2.61 -4.80
CA SER A 27 -15.72 3.79 -4.93
C SER A 27 -14.86 5.06 -4.90
N ARG A 28 -15.06 5.96 -5.86
CA ARG A 28 -14.39 7.27 -5.88
C ARG A 28 -14.85 8.12 -4.68
N GLN A 29 -13.91 8.52 -3.84
CA GLN A 29 -14.14 9.51 -2.79
C GLN A 29 -14.40 10.92 -3.38
N PRO A 30 -15.24 11.76 -2.75
CA PRO A 30 -15.67 13.05 -3.34
C PRO A 30 -14.53 13.99 -3.77
N MET A 31 -13.44 14.05 -3.00
CA MET A 31 -12.29 14.94 -3.22
C MET A 31 -11.20 14.34 -4.12
N MET A 32 -11.36 13.12 -4.60
CA MET A 32 -10.34 12.46 -5.42
C MET A 32 -10.51 12.84 -6.90
N PRO A 33 -9.46 13.20 -7.65
CA PRO A 33 -9.61 13.50 -9.08
C PRO A 33 -10.09 12.29 -9.88
N LYS A 34 -10.69 12.52 -11.05
CA LYS A 34 -11.14 11.46 -11.96
C LYS A 34 -9.94 10.78 -12.64
N ASN A 35 -10.08 9.51 -12.97
CA ASN A 35 -9.11 8.79 -13.80
C ASN A 35 -9.01 9.44 -15.20
N ASN A 36 -7.83 9.35 -15.82
CA ASN A 36 -7.60 9.78 -17.19
C ASN A 36 -7.10 8.61 -18.05
N PRO A 37 -8.04 7.86 -18.68
CA PRO A 37 -7.70 6.72 -19.53
C PRO A 37 -6.78 7.07 -20.71
N ALA A 38 -6.97 8.25 -21.33
CA ALA A 38 -6.19 8.67 -22.50
C ALA A 38 -4.69 8.82 -22.19
N LYS A 39 -4.35 9.20 -20.96
CA LYS A 39 -2.95 9.29 -20.48
C LYS A 39 -2.50 8.06 -19.68
N SER A 40 -3.32 7.00 -19.61
CA SER A 40 -3.08 5.83 -18.74
C SER A 40 -2.84 6.21 -17.26
N GLN A 41 -3.52 7.24 -16.77
CA GLN A 41 -3.42 7.70 -15.38
C GLN A 41 -4.62 7.20 -14.59
N TRP A 42 -4.34 6.36 -13.59
CA TRP A 42 -5.34 5.74 -12.72
C TRP A 42 -5.05 6.12 -11.28
N LEU A 43 -5.95 6.88 -10.67
CA LEU A 43 -5.87 7.36 -9.28
C LEU A 43 -6.66 6.46 -8.32
N TYR A 44 -7.67 5.77 -8.84
CA TYR A 44 -8.45 4.78 -8.12
C TYR A 44 -8.79 3.61 -9.02
N ARG A 45 -9.09 2.46 -8.42
CA ARG A 45 -9.38 1.22 -9.15
C ARG A 45 -10.83 1.20 -9.61
N ASP A 46 -11.04 1.53 -10.87
CA ASP A 46 -12.33 1.39 -11.56
C ASP A 46 -12.25 0.19 -12.52
N LEU A 47 -12.75 -0.96 -12.09
CA LEU A 47 -12.59 -2.20 -12.85
C LEU A 47 -13.31 -2.16 -14.20
N ASP A 48 -14.46 -1.50 -14.26
CA ASP A 48 -15.24 -1.38 -15.50
C ASP A 48 -14.52 -0.49 -16.50
N GLN A 49 -14.05 0.68 -16.07
CA GLN A 49 -13.32 1.59 -16.94
C GLN A 49 -11.97 1.01 -17.38
N MET A 50 -11.25 0.32 -16.49
CA MET A 50 -9.96 -0.29 -16.81
C MET A 50 -10.11 -1.47 -17.77
N SER A 51 -11.12 -2.31 -17.55
CA SER A 51 -11.36 -3.49 -18.38
C SER A 51 -11.77 -3.13 -19.81
N GLN A 52 -12.56 -2.06 -19.99
CA GLN A 52 -12.91 -1.53 -21.31
C GLN A 52 -11.70 -1.02 -22.10
N VAL A 53 -10.74 -0.37 -21.43
CA VAL A 53 -9.53 0.16 -22.08
C VAL A 53 -8.60 -0.98 -22.51
N ILE A 54 -8.53 -2.06 -21.73
CA ILE A 54 -7.61 -3.18 -21.96
C ILE A 54 -8.26 -4.26 -22.85
N GLY A 55 -9.59 -4.34 -22.88
CA GLY A 55 -10.33 -5.41 -23.55
C GLY A 55 -10.27 -6.73 -22.78
N CYS A 56 -10.44 -6.70 -21.46
CA CYS A 56 -10.43 -7.88 -20.59
C CYS A 56 -11.69 -7.96 -19.72
N ALA A 57 -11.82 -9.02 -18.92
CA ALA A 57 -12.87 -9.10 -17.90
C ALA A 57 -12.58 -8.11 -16.74
N PRO A 58 -13.61 -7.56 -16.07
CA PRO A 58 -13.47 -6.61 -14.96
C PRO A 58 -13.06 -7.31 -13.65
N VAL A 59 -11.93 -8.02 -13.69
CA VAL A 59 -11.40 -8.77 -12.54
C VAL A 59 -9.95 -8.36 -12.33
N TRP A 60 -9.63 -7.94 -11.10
CA TRP A 60 -8.27 -7.65 -10.68
C TRP A 60 -7.79 -8.69 -9.69
N ILE A 61 -6.66 -9.33 -9.99
CA ILE A 61 -6.06 -10.36 -9.16
C ILE A 61 -4.61 -9.96 -8.87
N ASP A 62 -4.29 -9.79 -7.59
CA ASP A 62 -2.90 -9.73 -7.13
C ASP A 62 -2.40 -11.18 -7.01
N ALA A 63 -1.78 -11.67 -8.07
CA ALA A 63 -1.26 -13.04 -8.11
C ALA A 63 -0.19 -13.26 -7.03
N ARG A 64 -0.29 -14.37 -6.30
CA ARG A 64 0.79 -14.87 -5.45
C ARG A 64 2.00 -15.14 -6.35
N GLY A 65 3.20 -14.84 -5.87
CA GLY A 65 4.40 -15.24 -6.60
C GLY A 65 4.37 -16.73 -6.88
N ILE A 66 4.50 -17.08 -8.16
CA ILE A 66 4.69 -18.46 -8.62
C ILE A 66 6.18 -18.80 -8.49
N ASP A 67 6.46 -20.08 -8.23
CA ASP A 67 7.83 -20.60 -8.28
C ASP A 67 8.28 -20.56 -9.75
N ASP A 68 9.47 -20.00 -10.01
CA ASP A 68 10.04 -19.75 -11.35
C ASP A 68 9.15 -18.89 -12.29
N PRO A 69 8.93 -17.60 -11.97
CA PRO A 69 8.14 -16.74 -12.83
C PRO A 69 8.85 -16.49 -14.18
N PRO A 70 8.10 -16.46 -15.30
CA PRO A 70 8.67 -16.12 -16.61
C PRO A 70 9.46 -14.81 -16.55
N GLU A 71 10.65 -14.80 -17.14
CA GLU A 71 11.51 -13.63 -17.11
C GLU A 71 10.83 -12.47 -17.87
N GLY A 72 10.48 -11.41 -17.15
CA GLY A 72 9.83 -10.23 -17.74
C GLY A 72 8.76 -9.60 -16.85
N TRP A 73 7.84 -8.88 -17.50
CA TRP A 73 6.70 -8.23 -16.85
C TRP A 73 5.43 -8.99 -17.20
N PRO A 74 4.48 -9.21 -16.28
CA PRO A 74 4.38 -8.62 -14.94
C PRO A 74 5.30 -9.25 -13.89
N LEU A 75 5.83 -8.43 -12.98
CA LEU A 75 6.59 -8.93 -11.83
C LEU A 75 5.62 -9.44 -10.75
N PRO A 76 5.82 -10.64 -10.21
CA PRO A 76 5.02 -11.14 -9.10
C PRO A 76 5.31 -10.38 -7.79
N ASN A 77 4.40 -10.52 -6.81
CA ASN A 77 4.62 -10.14 -5.41
C ASN A 77 5.02 -8.67 -5.17
N GLN A 78 4.43 -7.72 -5.92
CA GLN A 78 4.71 -6.29 -5.72
C GLN A 78 4.14 -5.72 -4.42
N THR A 79 3.26 -6.45 -3.72
CA THR A 79 2.68 -6.02 -2.45
C THR A 79 3.69 -6.21 -1.31
N ARG A 80 4.50 -5.18 -1.06
CA ARG A 80 5.42 -5.16 0.08
C ARG A 80 4.67 -4.75 1.35
N ILE A 81 4.33 -5.71 2.21
CA ILE A 81 3.71 -5.45 3.52
C ILE A 81 4.82 -5.11 4.52
N THR A 82 5.40 -3.91 4.40
CA THR A 82 6.27 -3.35 5.45
C THR A 82 5.53 -2.24 6.15
N LEU A 83 4.98 -2.55 7.32
CA LEU A 83 4.40 -1.54 8.20
C LEU A 83 5.54 -0.87 8.97
N ARG A 84 5.61 0.45 8.91
CA ARG A 84 6.59 1.22 9.67
C ARG A 84 6.25 1.09 11.16
N ASN A 85 7.19 0.60 11.96
CA ASN A 85 7.03 0.43 13.40
C ASN A 85 7.85 1.48 14.15
N GLU A 86 7.17 2.51 14.66
CA GLU A 86 7.77 3.58 15.47
C GLU A 86 7.23 3.55 16.92
N HIS A 87 6.58 2.45 17.33
CA HIS A 87 5.91 2.36 18.62
C HIS A 87 6.85 2.59 19.80
N LEU A 88 8.08 2.09 19.71
CA LEU A 88 9.11 2.31 20.73
C LEU A 88 9.48 3.78 20.86
N SER A 89 9.64 4.49 19.74
CA SER A 89 9.95 5.93 19.74
C SER A 89 8.85 6.72 20.43
N TYR A 90 7.58 6.47 20.06
CA TYR A 90 6.43 7.09 20.71
C TYR A 90 6.37 6.79 22.20
N LEU A 91 6.60 5.54 22.60
CA LEU A 91 6.63 5.15 24.01
C LEU A 91 7.67 5.98 24.76
N ILE A 92 8.90 6.07 24.25
CA ILE A 92 9.97 6.86 24.86
C ILE A 92 9.55 8.33 25.01
N THR A 93 9.00 8.94 23.96
CA THR A 93 8.58 10.36 24.00
C THR A 93 7.49 10.60 25.05
N TRP A 94 6.41 9.83 25.02
CA TRP A 94 5.26 10.05 25.91
C TRP A 94 5.57 9.74 27.38
N PHE A 95 6.30 8.66 27.65
CA PHE A 95 6.69 8.31 29.01
C PHE A 95 7.75 9.27 29.57
N SER A 96 8.67 9.76 28.74
CA SER A 96 9.62 10.79 29.18
C SER A 96 8.90 12.08 29.56
N LEU A 97 7.98 12.57 28.72
CA LEU A 97 7.22 13.79 29.01
C LEU A 97 6.37 13.63 30.28
N SER A 98 5.73 12.46 30.45
CA SER A 98 4.98 12.12 31.67
C SER A 98 5.88 12.08 32.90
N GLY A 99 7.09 11.51 32.78
CA GLY A 99 8.07 11.44 33.86
C GLY A 99 8.58 12.82 34.29
N PHE A 100 8.93 13.69 33.33
CA PHE A 100 9.36 15.05 33.61
C PHE A 100 8.28 15.88 34.30
N THR A 101 7.05 15.83 33.79
CA THR A 101 5.92 16.57 34.37
C THR A 101 5.55 16.04 35.76
N ALA A 102 5.53 14.72 35.96
CA ALA A 102 5.32 14.12 37.28
C ALA A 102 6.43 14.50 38.28
N TYR A 103 7.68 14.53 37.84
CA TYR A 103 8.81 14.96 38.66
C TYR A 103 8.68 16.44 39.09
N MET A 104 8.35 17.33 38.16
CA MET A 104 8.11 18.74 38.46
C MET A 104 6.95 18.92 39.45
N TRP A 105 5.84 18.19 39.24
CA TRP A 105 4.68 18.20 40.13
C TRP A 105 5.05 17.73 41.54
N HIS A 106 5.73 16.59 41.67
CA HIS A 106 6.18 16.07 42.95
C HIS A 106 7.14 17.05 43.67
N ARG A 107 8.08 17.64 42.92
CA ARG A 107 9.02 18.62 43.47
C ARG A 107 8.31 19.87 44.01
N TYR A 108 7.35 20.40 43.26
CA TYR A 108 6.66 21.63 43.62
C TYR A 108 5.62 21.41 44.74
N PHE A 109 4.75 20.40 44.61
CA PHE A 109 3.62 20.22 45.55
C PHE A 109 3.98 19.40 46.79
N ILE A 110 4.79 18.34 46.65
CA ILE A 110 5.12 17.45 47.78
C ILE A 110 6.36 17.97 48.52
N ARG A 111 7.43 18.28 47.78
CA ARG A 111 8.68 18.77 48.40
C ARG A 111 8.67 20.27 48.70
N LYS A 112 7.69 21.03 48.19
CA LYS A 112 7.59 22.50 48.34
C LYS A 112 8.86 23.27 47.98
N LEU A 113 9.65 22.72 47.06
CA LEU A 113 10.86 23.36 46.57
C LEU A 113 10.49 24.34 45.47
N PRO A 114 11.11 25.54 45.41
CA PRO A 114 10.93 26.43 44.28
C PRO A 114 11.34 25.72 42.98
N LEU A 115 10.51 25.91 41.95
CA LEU A 115 10.92 25.66 40.57
C LEU A 115 12.02 26.69 40.29
N ILE A 116 13.22 26.20 39.99
CA ILE A 116 14.34 27.06 39.55
C ILE A 116 13.94 27.74 38.26
#